data_AF-A0A3M2ZER2-F1
#
_entry.id   AF-A0A3M2ZER2-F1
#
_cell.length_a   1.000
_cell.length_b   1.000
_cell.length_c   1.000
_cell.angle_alpha   90.00
_cell.angle_beta   90.00
_cell.angle_gamma   90.00
#
_symmetry.space_group_name_H-M   'P 1'
#
loop_
_entity.id
_entity.type
_entity.pdbx_description
1 polymer ?
#
loop_
_entity_poly.entity_id
_entity_poly.type
_entity_poly.pdbx_seq_one_letter_code
_entity_poly.pdbx_strand_id
1 'polypeptide(L)' 'SLNNRLLRALIEQTDAWEVVTFEDASTAPISYMRPVAAV' A
#
# COMPACT_ATOMS: atom_id res chain seq x y z
N SER A 1 -16.60 7.86 -11.16
CA SER A 1 -16.53 8.13 -9.72
C SER A 1 -15.27 8.94 -9.44
N LEU A 2 -15.30 9.82 -8.42
CA LEU A 2 -14.15 10.70 -8.11
C LEU A 2 -12.90 9.92 -7.67
N ASN A 3 -13.08 8.85 -6.89
CA ASN A 3 -11.97 8.01 -6.41
C ASN A 3 -11.12 7.42 -7.55
N ASN A 4 -11.76 6.94 -8.63
CA ASN A 4 -11.00 6.37 -9.75
C ASN A 4 -10.18 7.42 -10.50
N ARG A 5 -10.70 8.65 -10.63
CA ARG A 5 -9.97 9.75 -11.26
C ARG A 5 -8.74 10.15 -10.44
N LEU A 6 -8.87 10.20 -9.13
CA LEU A 6 -7.75 10.48 -8.22
C LEU A 6 -6.64 9.41 -8.35
N LEU A 7 -7.00 8.12 -8.34
CA LEU A 7 -6.02 7.03 -8.46
C LEU A 7 -5.28 7.05 -9.80
N ARG A 8 -5.97 7.38 -10.91
CA ARG A 8 -5.33 7.52 -12.23
C ARG A 8 -4.33 8.67 -12.25
N ALA A 9 -4.70 9.82 -11.69
CA ALA A 9 -3.80 10.96 -11.59
C ALA A 9 -2.55 10.64 -10.74
N LEU A 10 -2.72 9.91 -9.62
CA LEU A 10 -1.59 9.48 -8.79
C LEU A 10 -0.64 8.54 -9.54
N ILE A 11 -1.18 7.58 -10.31
CA ILE A 11 -0.36 6.65 -11.10
C ILE A 11 0.41 7.39 -12.21
N GLU A 12 -0.21 8.38 -12.86
CA GLU A 12 0.41 9.18 -13.92
C GLU A 12 1.58 10.04 -13.40
N GLN A 13 1.51 10.52 -12.16
CA GLN A 13 2.55 11.33 -11.53
C GLN A 13 3.59 10.45 -10.81
N THR A 14 4.50 9.84 -11.57
CA THR A 14 5.45 8.83 -11.05
C THR A 14 6.46 9.34 -10.03
N ASP A 15 6.67 10.65 -9.93
CA ASP A 15 7.51 11.29 -8.90
C ASP A 15 6.77 11.47 -7.55
N ALA A 16 5.46 11.25 -7.52
CA ALA A 16 4.65 11.36 -6.32
C ALA A 16 4.59 10.07 -5.48
N TRP A 17 5.19 8.96 -5.94
CA TRP A 17 5.14 7.67 -5.24
C TRP A 17 6.32 6.76 -5.57
N GLU A 18 6.49 5.72 -4.76
CA GLU A 18 7.47 4.66 -4.96
C GLU A 18 6.91 3.29 -4.55
N VAL A 19 7.49 2.21 -5.09
CA VAL A 19 7.24 0.84 -4.62
C VAL A 19 8.33 0.48 -3.63
N VAL A 20 7.95 0.23 -2.38
CA VAL A 20 8.87 -0.21 -1.33
C VAL A 20 8.51 -1.60 -0.83
N THR A 21 9.52 -2.36 -0.43
CA THR A 21 9.36 -3.66 0.22
C THR A 21 10.17 -3.68 1.51
N PHE A 22 9.64 -4.34 2.55
CA PHE A 22 10.30 -4.52 3.83
C PHE A 22 10.60 -6.02 4.00
N GLU A 23 11.88 -6.39 4.05
CA GLU A 23 12.29 -7.78 4.27
C GLU A 23 11.93 -8.28 5.67
N ASP A 24 12.06 -7.40 6.67
CA ASP A 24 11.63 -7.65 8.04
C ASP A 24 10.34 -6.88 8.33
N ALA A 25 9.24 -7.63 8.51
CA ALA A 25 7.93 -7.07 8.83
C ALA A 25 7.91 -6.22 10.11
N SER A 26 8.82 -6.45 11.06
CA SER A 26 8.91 -5.66 12.30
C SER A 26 9.45 -4.24 12.07
N THR A 27 10.12 -4.01 10.94
CA THR A 27 10.67 -2.69 10.57
C THR A 27 9.72 -1.85 9.72
N ALA A 28 8.65 -2.46 9.19
CA ALA A 28 7.66 -1.75 8.40
C ALA A 28 6.86 -0.77 9.27
N PRO A 29 6.61 0.48 8.81
CA PRO A 29 5.85 1.48 9.58
C PRO A 29 4.38 1.13 9.73
N ILE A 30 3.89 0.16 8.95
CA ILE A 30 2.51 -0.35 8.98
C ILE A 30 2.59 -1.84 9.33
N SER A 31 1.91 -2.24 10.40
CA SER A 31 1.76 -3.64 10.81
C SER A 31 0.36 -4.15 10.47
N TYR A 32 0.26 -5.36 9.92
CA TYR A 32 -1.01 -6.04 9.67
C TYR A 32 -1.27 -7.10 10.73
N MET A 33 -2.55 -7.29 11.09
CA MET A 33 -2.94 -8.39 11.96
C MET A 33 -2.66 -9.73 11.29
N ARG A 34 -2.24 -10.72 12.08
CA ARG A 34 -2.13 -12.09 11.59
C ARG A 34 -3.50 -12.53 11.05
N PRO A 35 -3.55 -13.24 9.91
CA PRO A 35 -4.80 -13.79 9.41
C PRO A 35 -5.49 -14.60 10.51
N VAL A 36 -6.77 -14.33 10.73
CA VAL A 36 -7.58 -15.18 11.60
C VAL A 36 -7.82 -16.46 10.83
N ALA A 37 -7.31 -17.58 11.34
CA ALA A 37 -7.70 -18.88 10.81
C ALA A 37 -9.21 -19.04 11.05
N ALA A 38 -9.97 -19.27 9.99
CA ALA A 38 -11.33 -19.74 10.13
C ALA A 38 -11.27 -21.15 10.75
N VAL A 39 -11.88 -21.31 11.92
CA VAL A 39 -12.18 -22.62 12.53
C VAL A 39 -13.50 -23.16 12.02
#